data_AF-A0A0R3ECQ2-F1
#
_entry.id   AF-A0A0R3ECQ2-F1
#
_cell.length_a   1.000
_cell.length_b   1.000
_cell.length_c   1.000
_cell.angle_alpha   90.00
_cell.angle_beta   90.00
_cell.angle_gamma   90.00
#
_symmetry.space_group_name_H-M   'P 1'
#
loop_
_entity.id
_entity.type
_entity.pdbx_description
1 polymer ?
#
loop_
_entity_poly.entity_id
_entity_poly.type
_entity_poly.pdbx_seq_one_letter_code
_entity_poly.pdbx_strand_id
1 'polypeptide(L)'
;MSVPAANEGSAVALVAGAALSGRRGVVALQNSGLGNIINPLTSLLMVNKIPILLLLSVRGHPDEPADEPQHTIMGANTKALLNQLSIECCDFDGTLSGLDHALAQGDAAFHRSAPFALLFRTGQLSVCCPDKRQADAVQYGVSVGQAIELIYQQLEPDTLIVSTTGYISRELFRVRDRPTNFYMQGSLGHCSAVAAGVALTSPTRTILALDGDGSALMHMGILSTIGYAAPQNFIHVVLDNEGYVSTGGQLSTSRTTSLEAVASACGYRTATRCERAEHITTALRQCAWRSGPHFVVCKVNRLHPSQLARVTSRYSPLQNKNMFQRDIGIRGSEIATSDKMGLVS
;
A
#
# COMPACT_ATOMS: atom_id res chain seq x y z
N MET A 1 23.42 8.60 0.44
CA MET A 1 22.90 7.26 0.11
C MET A 1 21.39 7.31 0.27
N SER A 2 20.62 6.78 -0.68
CA SER A 2 19.17 6.61 -0.56
C SER A 2 18.83 5.12 -0.57
N VAL A 3 17.90 4.70 0.28
CA VAL A 3 17.47 3.31 0.42
C VAL A 3 15.95 3.25 0.32
N PRO A 4 15.37 2.52 -0.66
CA PRO A 4 13.94 2.27 -0.68
C PRO A 4 13.60 1.28 0.44
N ALA A 5 12.90 1.74 1.47
CA ALA A 5 12.39 0.88 2.52
C ALA A 5 11.07 0.25 2.08
N ALA A 6 10.86 -1.02 2.38
CA ALA A 6 9.62 -1.72 2.06
C ALA A 6 8.42 -1.19 2.86
N ASN A 7 8.67 -0.69 4.07
CA ASN A 7 7.67 -0.14 4.98
C ASN A 7 8.22 1.07 5.75
N GLU A 8 7.37 2.03 6.10
CA GLU A 8 7.78 3.27 6.78
C GLU A 8 8.42 3.02 8.14
N GLY A 9 7.92 2.03 8.90
CA GLY A 9 8.50 1.65 10.18
C GLY A 9 9.93 1.12 10.03
N SER A 10 10.19 0.33 8.99
CA SER A 10 11.53 -0.13 8.65
C SER A 10 12.43 1.02 8.16
N ALA A 11 11.87 2.02 7.49
CA ALA A 11 12.61 3.21 7.07
C ALA A 11 13.12 3.99 8.29
N VAL A 12 12.25 4.18 9.29
CA VAL A 12 12.61 4.80 10.57
C VAL A 12 13.69 3.99 11.29
N ALA A 13 13.56 2.67 11.37
CA ALA A 13 14.56 1.82 12.01
C ALA A 13 15.93 1.84 11.30
N LEU A 14 15.94 1.83 9.96
CA LEU A 14 17.17 1.96 9.17
C LEU A 14 17.87 3.30 9.43
N VAL A 15 17.10 4.39 9.44
CA VAL A 15 17.63 5.73 9.74
C VAL A 15 18.11 5.81 11.20
N ALA A 16 17.40 5.18 12.15
CA ALA A 16 17.86 5.09 13.53
C ALA A 16 19.23 4.40 13.62
N GLY A 17 19.41 3.27 12.92
CA GLY A 17 20.71 2.59 12.85
C GLY A 17 21.81 3.46 12.25
N ALA A 18 21.51 4.22 11.19
CA ALA A 18 22.45 5.18 10.63
C ALA A 18 22.80 6.31 11.63
N ALA A 19 21.81 6.80 12.39
CA ALA A 19 22.02 7.80 13.43
C ALA A 19 22.90 7.30 14.58
N LEU A 20 22.70 6.06 15.02
CA LEU A 20 23.57 5.40 16.00
C LEU A 20 25.02 5.26 15.51
N SER A 21 25.24 5.22 14.19
CA SER A 21 26.57 5.23 13.57
C SER A 21 27.18 6.63 13.36
N GLY A 22 26.53 7.68 13.90
CA GLY A 22 26.99 9.06 13.80
C GLY A 22 26.58 9.79 12.52
N ARG A 23 25.62 9.27 11.74
CA ARG A 23 25.12 9.91 10.52
C ARG A 23 23.80 10.62 10.76
N ARG A 24 23.58 11.79 10.16
CA ARG A 24 22.24 12.37 10.08
C ARG A 24 21.40 11.61 9.07
N GLY A 25 20.13 11.38 9.38
CA GLY A 25 19.23 10.65 8.50
C GLY A 25 17.87 11.34 8.34
N VAL A 26 17.28 11.07 7.19
CA VAL A 26 16.01 11.64 6.75
C VAL A 26 15.10 10.50 6.34
N VAL A 27 13.84 10.52 6.79
CA VAL A 27 12.81 9.59 6.33
C VAL A 27 11.77 10.39 5.53
N ALA A 28 11.58 10.02 4.27
CA ALA A 28 10.52 10.58 3.44
C ALA A 28 9.34 9.59 3.35
N LEU A 29 8.14 10.08 3.63
CA LEU A 29 6.92 9.26 3.63
C LEU A 29 5.68 10.13 3.37
N GLN A 30 4.58 9.48 3.00
CA GLN A 30 3.26 10.12 3.01
C GLN A 30 2.69 10.13 4.43
N ASN A 31 1.84 11.11 4.76
CA ASN A 31 1.20 11.23 6.07
C ASN A 31 0.40 9.98 6.49
N SER A 32 -0.15 9.20 5.56
CA SER A 32 -0.77 7.89 5.87
C SER A 32 0.19 6.92 6.55
N GLY A 33 1.49 7.00 6.25
CA GLY A 33 2.53 6.20 6.88
C GLY A 33 2.81 6.57 8.34
N LEU A 34 2.26 7.68 8.85
CA LEU A 34 2.38 8.04 10.27
C LEU A 34 1.93 6.89 11.18
N GLY A 35 0.82 6.21 10.82
CA GLY A 35 0.32 5.07 11.58
C GLY A 35 1.35 3.94 11.72
N ASN A 36 2.15 3.69 10.67
CA ASN A 36 3.17 2.64 10.66
C ASN A 36 4.42 2.99 11.47
N ILE A 37 4.67 4.29 11.68
CA ILE A 37 5.88 4.75 12.37
C ILE A 37 5.65 5.10 13.84
N ILE A 38 4.42 5.08 14.36
CA ILE A 38 4.14 5.36 15.78
C ILE A 38 5.00 4.49 16.70
N ASN A 39 5.06 3.18 16.43
CA ASN A 39 5.83 2.26 17.25
C ASN A 39 7.35 2.59 17.25
N PRO A 40 8.06 2.63 16.09
CA PRO A 40 9.48 2.97 16.10
C PRO A 40 9.77 4.44 16.48
N LEU A 41 8.84 5.38 16.30
CA LEU A 41 9.00 6.74 16.83
C LEU A 41 9.04 6.72 18.36
N THR A 42 8.01 6.16 18.99
CA THR A 42 7.82 6.27 20.44
C THR A 42 8.74 5.32 21.21
N SER A 43 8.94 4.09 20.74
CA SER A 43 9.68 3.06 21.47
C SER A 43 11.18 3.00 21.16
N LEU A 44 11.60 3.51 19.99
CA LEU A 44 13.00 3.50 19.57
C LEU A 44 13.58 4.93 19.55
N LEU A 45 13.04 5.83 18.74
CA LEU A 45 13.67 7.13 18.55
C LEU A 45 13.56 8.03 19.79
N MET A 46 12.35 8.24 20.30
CA MET A 46 12.09 9.19 21.39
C MET A 46 12.72 8.72 22.71
N VAL A 47 12.59 7.43 23.03
CA VAL A 47 13.21 6.84 24.24
C VAL A 47 14.73 6.96 24.22
N ASN A 48 15.35 6.72 23.06
CA ASN A 48 16.81 6.78 22.91
C ASN A 48 17.32 8.16 22.50
N LYS A 49 16.45 9.17 22.41
CA LYS A 49 16.78 10.53 21.97
C LYS A 49 17.55 10.54 20.65
N ILE A 50 17.08 9.78 19.67
CA ILE A 50 17.69 9.70 18.34
C ILE A 50 17.00 10.75 17.44
N PRO A 51 17.69 11.85 17.07
CA PRO A 51 17.10 12.87 16.23
C PRO A 51 17.08 12.43 14.76
N ILE A 52 15.93 12.61 14.11
CA ILE A 52 15.75 12.38 12.68
C ILE A 52 14.90 13.49 12.07
N LEU A 53 15.05 13.71 10.76
CA LEU A 53 14.16 14.58 9.99
C LEU A 53 13.11 13.73 9.26
N LEU A 54 11.83 14.03 9.47
CA LEU A 54 10.71 13.46 8.74
C LEU A 54 10.30 14.43 7.61
N LEU A 55 10.31 13.98 6.37
CA LEU A 55 9.70 14.69 5.24
C LEU A 55 8.34 14.05 4.96
N LEU A 56 7.27 14.77 5.29
CA LEU A 56 5.90 14.27 5.22
C LEU A 56 5.16 14.90 4.05
N SER A 57 4.85 14.12 3.02
CA SER A 57 3.85 14.55 2.03
C SER A 57 2.45 14.41 2.63
N VAL A 58 1.73 15.52 2.73
CA VAL A 58 0.38 15.59 3.29
C VAL A 58 -0.63 15.44 2.17
N ARG A 59 -1.38 14.33 2.18
CA ARG A 59 -2.53 14.12 1.31
C ARG A 59 -3.83 14.32 2.07
N GLY A 60 -4.84 14.84 1.39
CA GLY A 60 -6.16 15.11 1.96
C GLY A 60 -6.17 16.29 2.94
N HIS A 61 -5.29 17.27 2.75
CA HIS A 61 -5.27 18.47 3.58
C HIS A 61 -6.63 19.22 3.46
N PRO A 62 -7.22 19.72 4.55
CA PRO A 62 -8.54 20.38 4.51
C PRO A 62 -8.67 21.55 3.52
N ASP A 63 -7.59 22.32 3.33
CA ASP A 63 -7.52 23.43 2.37
C ASP A 63 -7.29 23.01 0.90
N GLU A 64 -7.15 21.71 0.59
CA GLU A 64 -6.89 21.21 -0.76
C GLU A 64 -8.15 20.66 -1.44
N PRO A 65 -8.19 20.58 -2.79
CA PRO A 65 -9.27 19.92 -3.51
C PRO A 65 -9.49 18.48 -3.03
N ALA A 66 -10.74 18.00 -3.19
CA ALA A 66 -11.11 16.65 -2.78
C ALA A 66 -10.21 15.58 -3.41
N ASP A 67 -9.66 14.72 -2.56
CA ASP A 67 -8.82 13.59 -2.94
C ASP A 67 -9.56 12.25 -2.75
N GLU A 68 -8.87 11.11 -2.81
CA GLU A 68 -9.47 9.83 -2.44
C GLU A 68 -9.96 9.85 -0.98
N PRO A 69 -11.15 9.29 -0.67
CA PRO A 69 -11.81 9.43 0.64
C PRO A 69 -10.96 9.04 1.85
N GLN A 70 -10.08 8.03 1.70
CA GLN A 70 -9.20 7.61 2.81
C GLN A 70 -8.19 8.68 3.22
N HIS A 71 -7.82 9.59 2.32
CA HIS A 71 -6.83 10.63 2.62
C HIS A 71 -7.42 11.72 3.52
N THR A 72 -8.72 12.00 3.44
CA THR A 72 -9.39 13.02 4.26
C THR A 72 -9.22 12.77 5.76
N ILE A 73 -9.28 11.50 6.17
CA ILE A 73 -9.13 11.13 7.59
C ILE A 73 -7.72 11.48 8.08
N MET A 74 -6.68 11.01 7.39
CA MET A 74 -5.31 11.27 7.83
C MET A 74 -4.89 12.73 7.62
N GLY A 75 -5.30 13.35 6.51
CA GLY A 75 -4.98 14.73 6.19
C GLY A 75 -5.48 15.71 7.24
N ALA A 76 -6.71 15.56 7.73
CA ALA A 76 -7.26 16.36 8.82
C ALA A 76 -6.54 16.14 10.17
N ASN A 77 -5.98 14.95 10.39
CA ASN A 77 -5.40 14.57 11.69
C ASN A 77 -3.86 14.62 11.74
N THR A 78 -3.18 14.94 10.63
CA THR A 78 -1.71 14.85 10.52
C THR A 78 -0.99 15.67 11.61
N LYS A 79 -1.34 16.96 11.74
CA LYS A 79 -0.73 17.82 12.78
C LYS A 79 -1.15 17.45 14.18
N ALA A 80 -2.40 17.02 14.37
CA ALA A 80 -2.90 16.60 15.68
C ALA A 80 -2.13 15.38 16.20
N LEU A 81 -1.86 14.39 15.34
CA LEU A 81 -1.04 13.22 15.67
C LEU A 81 0.40 13.59 16.03
N LEU A 82 1.03 14.47 15.24
CA LEU A 82 2.38 14.96 15.54
C LEU A 82 2.44 15.68 16.88
N ASN A 83 1.46 16.57 17.15
CA ASN A 83 1.36 17.30 18.40
C ASN A 83 1.14 16.36 19.60
N GLN A 84 0.28 15.35 19.47
CA GLN A 84 0.07 14.33 20.53
C GLN A 84 1.36 13.58 20.87
N LEU A 85 2.23 13.35 19.89
CA LEU A 85 3.55 12.75 20.09
C LEU A 85 4.63 13.76 20.50
N SER A 86 4.28 15.04 20.68
CA SER A 86 5.23 16.14 20.95
C SER A 86 6.32 16.26 19.88
N ILE A 87 5.98 15.95 18.62
CA ILE A 87 6.88 16.10 17.47
C ILE A 87 6.65 17.49 16.89
N GLU A 88 7.68 18.32 16.98
CA GLU A 88 7.68 19.65 16.37
C GLU A 88 7.59 19.54 14.85
N CYS A 89 6.83 20.43 14.24
CA CYS A 89 6.63 20.40 12.80
C CYS A 89 6.48 21.79 12.16
N CYS A 90 6.80 21.86 10.87
CA CYS A 90 6.72 23.07 10.06
C CYS A 90 6.12 22.75 8.69
N ASP A 91 5.19 23.57 8.21
CA ASP A 91 4.71 23.49 6.83
C ASP A 91 5.72 24.16 5.89
N PHE A 92 6.01 23.50 4.79
CA PHE A 92 6.74 24.10 3.69
C PHE A 92 5.86 25.12 2.98
N ASP A 93 6.36 26.35 2.80
CA ASP A 93 5.62 27.45 2.18
C ASP A 93 5.75 27.51 0.65
N GLY A 94 6.59 26.65 0.05
CA GLY A 94 6.85 26.64 -1.39
C GLY A 94 8.06 27.47 -1.84
N THR A 95 8.78 28.12 -0.93
CA THR A 95 9.91 29.01 -1.24
C THR A 95 11.23 28.49 -0.71
N LEU A 96 12.36 28.85 -1.35
CA LEU A 96 13.69 28.48 -0.85
C LEU A 96 13.96 29.06 0.54
N SER A 97 13.53 30.30 0.80
CA SER A 97 13.66 30.93 2.12
C SER A 97 12.86 30.19 3.19
N GLY A 98 11.67 29.71 2.88
CA GLY A 98 10.86 28.90 3.79
C GLY A 98 11.47 27.52 4.04
N LEU A 99 12.09 26.92 3.03
CA LEU A 99 12.86 25.69 3.20
C LEU A 99 14.03 25.91 4.17
N ASP A 100 14.82 26.96 3.97
CA ASP A 100 15.94 27.29 4.84
C ASP A 100 15.48 27.53 6.28
N HIS A 101 14.35 28.22 6.46
CA HIS A 101 13.73 28.43 7.77
C HIS A 101 13.32 27.11 8.43
N ALA A 102 12.64 26.23 7.71
CA ALA A 102 12.22 24.93 8.22
C ALA A 102 13.40 24.03 8.57
N LEU A 103 14.47 24.04 7.76
CA LEU A 103 15.70 23.30 8.04
C LEU A 103 16.43 23.84 9.27
N ALA A 104 16.44 25.15 9.49
CA ALA A 104 17.00 25.75 10.72
C ALA A 104 16.24 25.29 11.98
N GLN A 105 14.90 25.18 11.90
CA GLN A 105 14.10 24.60 12.99
C GLN A 105 14.43 23.11 13.20
N GLY A 106 14.57 22.35 12.12
CA GLY A 106 15.00 20.95 12.15
C GLY A 106 16.39 20.78 12.78
N ASP A 107 17.35 21.66 12.47
CA ASP A 107 18.66 21.68 13.10
C ASP A 107 18.57 21.99 14.60
N ALA A 108 17.72 22.95 15.01
CA ALA A 108 17.51 23.24 16.42
C ALA A 108 16.93 22.03 17.17
N ALA A 109 15.95 21.33 16.59
CA ALA A 109 15.40 20.10 17.14
C ALA A 109 16.44 18.97 17.22
N PHE A 110 17.29 18.84 16.18
CA PHE A 110 18.39 17.88 16.16
C PHE A 110 19.35 18.08 17.34
N HIS A 111 19.73 19.32 17.65
CA HIS A 111 20.60 19.62 18.80
C HIS A 111 19.93 19.34 20.15
N ARG A 112 18.59 19.37 20.21
CA ARG A 112 17.80 18.92 21.37
C ARG A 112 17.58 17.40 21.39
N SER A 113 18.14 16.66 20.44
CA SER A 113 17.97 15.21 20.29
C SER A 113 16.50 14.79 20.08
N ALA A 114 15.74 15.62 19.36
CA ALA A 114 14.33 15.40 19.07
C ALA A 114 14.10 15.16 17.58
N PRO A 115 13.09 14.34 17.21
CA PRO A 115 12.62 14.25 15.83
C PRO A 115 11.92 15.56 15.42
N PHE A 116 11.99 15.89 14.14
CA PHE A 116 11.31 17.05 13.55
C PHE A 116 10.63 16.67 12.23
N ALA A 117 9.45 17.23 11.97
CA ALA A 117 8.70 16.99 10.75
C ALA A 117 8.56 18.23 9.87
N LEU A 118 8.93 18.11 8.60
CA LEU A 118 8.67 19.10 7.55
C LEU A 118 7.54 18.58 6.65
N LEU A 119 6.47 19.34 6.53
CA LEU A 119 5.24 18.97 5.85
C LEU A 119 5.19 19.60 4.46
N PHE A 120 4.86 18.80 3.44
CA PHE A 120 4.75 19.23 2.06
C PHE A 120 3.32 18.98 1.55
N ARG A 121 2.69 20.03 1.01
CA ARG A 121 1.40 19.98 0.33
C ARG A 121 1.55 19.48 -1.11
N THR A 122 0.43 19.10 -1.71
CA THR A 122 0.39 18.57 -3.08
C THR A 122 0.89 19.64 -4.06
N GLY A 123 1.83 19.27 -4.94
CA GLY A 123 2.35 20.16 -5.99
C GLY A 123 3.49 21.08 -5.56
N GLN A 124 3.91 21.06 -4.30
CA GLN A 124 5.05 21.88 -3.84
C GLN A 124 6.43 21.29 -4.16
N LEU A 125 6.49 20.03 -4.60
CA LEU A 125 7.72 19.37 -5.01
C LEU A 125 7.76 19.23 -6.54
N SER A 126 8.90 19.59 -7.14
CA SER A 126 9.14 19.40 -8.56
C SER A 126 9.56 17.96 -8.87
N VAL A 127 9.30 17.53 -10.11
CA VAL A 127 9.81 16.26 -10.62
C VAL A 127 11.31 16.40 -10.86
N CYS A 128 12.11 15.55 -10.21
CA CYS A 128 13.53 15.42 -10.51
C CYS A 128 13.76 14.33 -11.56
N CYS A 129 14.90 14.40 -12.28
CA CYS A 129 15.26 13.39 -13.26
C CYS A 129 15.28 11.97 -12.64
N PRO A 130 14.86 10.93 -13.38
CA PRO A 130 14.94 9.54 -12.90
C PRO A 130 16.38 9.18 -12.47
N ASP A 131 16.51 8.50 -11.33
CA ASP A 131 17.80 7.88 -10.94
C ASP A 131 18.24 6.92 -12.06
N LYS A 132 19.53 6.88 -12.40
CA LYS A 132 20.09 5.96 -13.42
C LYS A 132 19.64 4.51 -13.19
N ARG A 133 19.44 4.11 -11.94
CA ARG A 133 18.92 2.78 -11.57
C ARG A 133 17.55 2.45 -12.17
N GLN A 134 16.72 3.45 -12.47
CA GLN A 134 15.43 3.27 -13.14
C GLN A 134 15.55 2.96 -14.64
N ALA A 135 16.70 3.28 -15.28
CA ALA A 135 16.90 3.06 -16.71
C ALA A 135 17.12 1.58 -17.06
N ASP A 136 17.64 0.77 -16.12
CA ASP A 136 17.94 -0.66 -16.30
C ASP A 136 16.75 -1.57 -15.95
N ALA A 137 15.51 -1.11 -16.14
CA ALA A 137 14.32 -1.90 -15.80
C ALA A 137 14.05 -2.97 -16.87
N VAL A 138 13.83 -4.22 -16.42
CA VAL A 138 13.41 -5.31 -17.31
C VAL A 138 12.02 -4.99 -17.86
N GLN A 139 11.86 -5.08 -19.19
CA GLN A 139 10.57 -4.88 -19.83
C GLN A 139 9.81 -6.20 -19.96
N TYR A 140 8.75 -6.35 -19.18
CA TYR A 140 7.82 -7.47 -19.28
C TYR A 140 6.77 -7.21 -20.38
N GLY A 141 6.36 -8.25 -21.11
CA GLY A 141 5.42 -8.09 -22.22
C GLY A 141 3.96 -7.85 -21.81
N VAL A 142 3.58 -8.25 -20.60
CA VAL A 142 2.18 -8.23 -20.13
C VAL A 142 1.91 -6.96 -19.34
N SER A 143 0.84 -6.22 -19.67
CA SER A 143 0.40 -5.08 -18.85
C SER A 143 -0.42 -5.52 -17.64
N VAL A 144 -0.58 -4.64 -16.65
CA VAL A 144 -1.48 -4.89 -15.50
C VAL A 144 -2.89 -5.20 -15.96
N GLY A 145 -3.44 -4.43 -16.91
CA GLY A 145 -4.77 -4.67 -17.47
C GLY A 145 -4.90 -6.04 -18.14
N GLN A 146 -3.93 -6.42 -18.98
CA GLN A 146 -3.92 -7.74 -19.64
C GLN A 146 -3.81 -8.88 -18.63
N ALA A 147 -2.96 -8.74 -17.60
CA ALA A 147 -2.83 -9.74 -16.55
C ALA A 147 -4.16 -9.94 -15.82
N ILE A 148 -4.87 -8.85 -15.48
CA ILE A 148 -6.17 -8.91 -14.82
C ILE A 148 -7.25 -9.55 -15.71
N GLU A 149 -7.25 -9.25 -17.02
CA GLU A 149 -8.14 -9.91 -17.99
C GLU A 149 -7.90 -11.43 -18.04
N LEU A 150 -6.64 -11.86 -18.13
CA LEU A 150 -6.26 -13.27 -18.12
C LEU A 150 -6.61 -13.97 -16.81
N ILE A 151 -6.38 -13.30 -15.68
CA ILE A 151 -6.75 -13.79 -14.35
C ILE A 151 -8.26 -14.01 -14.30
N TYR A 152 -9.04 -12.98 -14.63
CA TYR A 152 -10.50 -13.00 -14.55
C TYR A 152 -11.11 -14.13 -15.39
N GLN A 153 -10.57 -14.37 -16.59
CA GLN A 153 -11.05 -15.44 -17.48
C GLN A 153 -10.88 -16.86 -16.91
N GLN A 154 -10.04 -17.06 -15.89
CA GLN A 154 -9.83 -18.37 -15.25
C GLN A 154 -10.57 -18.50 -13.91
N LEU A 155 -11.31 -17.49 -13.46
CA LEU A 155 -12.01 -17.52 -12.18
C LEU A 155 -13.47 -17.93 -12.36
N GLU A 156 -13.98 -18.67 -11.39
CA GLU A 156 -15.40 -18.95 -11.28
C GLU A 156 -16.19 -17.65 -11.06
N PRO A 157 -17.41 -17.51 -11.62
CA PRO A 157 -18.20 -16.28 -11.53
C PRO A 157 -18.45 -15.78 -10.10
N ASP A 158 -18.50 -16.69 -9.13
CA ASP A 158 -18.74 -16.42 -7.71
C ASP A 158 -17.47 -16.21 -6.88
N THR A 159 -16.28 -16.25 -7.49
CA THR A 159 -15.01 -15.94 -6.80
C THR A 159 -15.08 -14.55 -6.19
N LEU A 160 -14.65 -14.39 -4.94
CA LEU A 160 -14.57 -13.09 -4.27
C LEU A 160 -13.16 -12.51 -4.46
N ILE A 161 -13.06 -11.26 -4.93
CA ILE A 161 -11.78 -10.59 -5.13
C ILE A 161 -11.63 -9.45 -4.13
N VAL A 162 -10.52 -9.43 -3.41
CA VAL A 162 -10.05 -8.24 -2.68
C VAL A 162 -8.87 -7.69 -3.44
N SER A 163 -8.94 -6.43 -3.86
CA SER A 163 -7.87 -5.79 -4.66
C SER A 163 -7.22 -4.63 -3.91
N THR A 164 -5.90 -4.51 -4.07
CA THR A 164 -5.11 -3.46 -3.39
C THR A 164 -5.32 -2.08 -4.00
N THR A 165 -4.84 -1.06 -3.29
CA THR A 165 -4.95 0.37 -3.66
C THR A 165 -4.21 0.70 -4.97
N GLY A 166 -4.42 1.92 -5.47
CA GLY A 166 -3.75 2.44 -6.65
C GLY A 166 -4.29 1.89 -7.95
N TYR A 167 -3.40 1.67 -8.94
CA TYR A 167 -3.81 1.31 -10.29
C TYR A 167 -4.42 -0.08 -10.40
N ILE A 168 -4.11 -1.02 -9.50
CA ILE A 168 -4.66 -2.39 -9.56
C ILE A 168 -6.18 -2.39 -9.37
N SER A 169 -6.69 -1.74 -8.31
CA SER A 169 -8.14 -1.58 -8.12
C SER A 169 -8.81 -0.86 -9.30
N ARG A 170 -8.16 0.14 -9.89
CA ARG A 170 -8.72 0.90 -11.02
C ARG A 170 -8.74 0.09 -12.32
N GLU A 171 -7.72 -0.71 -12.57
CA GLU A 171 -7.67 -1.63 -13.70
C GLU A 171 -8.70 -2.75 -13.54
N LEU A 172 -8.84 -3.34 -12.35
CA LEU A 172 -9.90 -4.32 -12.09
C LEU A 172 -11.29 -3.72 -12.32
N PHE A 173 -11.52 -2.50 -11.84
CA PHE A 173 -12.77 -1.76 -12.05
C PHE A 173 -13.06 -1.51 -13.53
N ARG A 174 -12.03 -1.18 -14.33
CA ARG A 174 -12.15 -1.04 -15.80
C ARG A 174 -12.45 -2.37 -16.49
N VAL A 175 -11.71 -3.43 -16.13
CA VAL A 175 -11.79 -4.74 -16.78
C VAL A 175 -13.13 -5.41 -16.48
N ARG A 176 -13.53 -5.45 -15.21
CA ARG A 176 -14.76 -6.11 -14.80
C ARG A 176 -15.24 -5.68 -13.42
N ASP A 177 -16.11 -4.69 -13.40
CA ASP A 177 -16.81 -4.28 -12.20
C ASP A 177 -17.93 -5.25 -11.79
N ARG A 178 -17.97 -5.65 -10.51
CA ARG A 178 -19.00 -6.55 -9.95
C ARG A 178 -19.06 -6.47 -8.41
N PRO A 179 -20.21 -6.80 -7.79
CA PRO A 179 -20.37 -6.78 -6.32
C PRO A 179 -19.41 -7.68 -5.54
N THR A 180 -18.92 -8.75 -6.16
CA THR A 180 -17.92 -9.68 -5.59
C THR A 180 -16.49 -9.15 -5.59
N ASN A 181 -16.26 -7.92 -6.07
CA ASN A 181 -14.98 -7.25 -5.93
C ASN A 181 -15.05 -6.25 -4.76
N PHE A 182 -14.16 -6.39 -3.78
CA PHE A 182 -13.89 -5.37 -2.79
C PHE A 182 -12.65 -4.59 -3.20
N TYR A 183 -12.86 -3.33 -3.59
CA TYR A 183 -11.77 -2.42 -3.94
C TYR A 183 -11.22 -1.71 -2.71
N MET A 184 -10.03 -2.11 -2.25
CA MET A 184 -9.40 -1.49 -1.08
C MET A 184 -8.71 -0.18 -1.51
N GLN A 185 -9.31 0.96 -1.16
CA GLN A 185 -8.84 2.27 -1.62
C GLN A 185 -7.58 2.76 -0.89
N GLY A 186 -7.39 2.37 0.37
CA GLY A 186 -6.24 2.75 1.20
C GLY A 186 -5.53 1.54 1.80
N SER A 187 -4.73 1.75 2.85
CA SER A 187 -4.11 0.66 3.63
C SER A 187 -3.22 -0.26 2.78
N LEU A 188 -2.28 0.32 2.03
CA LEU A 188 -1.27 -0.44 1.28
C LEU A 188 -0.62 -1.51 2.17
N GLY A 189 -0.42 -2.70 1.62
CA GLY A 189 0.12 -3.87 2.33
C GLY A 189 -0.89 -4.72 3.11
N HIS A 190 -2.15 -4.30 3.22
CA HIS A 190 -3.17 -5.08 3.94
C HIS A 190 -4.10 -5.90 3.05
N CYS A 191 -3.94 -5.86 1.73
CA CYS A 191 -4.84 -6.54 0.78
C CYS A 191 -4.93 -8.05 1.06
N SER A 192 -3.78 -8.72 1.11
CA SER A 192 -3.71 -10.16 1.39
C SER A 192 -4.20 -10.52 2.80
N ALA A 193 -4.02 -9.66 3.80
CA ALA A 193 -4.54 -9.86 5.14
C ALA A 193 -6.08 -9.83 5.17
N VAL A 194 -6.68 -8.81 4.54
CA VAL A 194 -8.14 -8.68 4.43
C VAL A 194 -8.72 -9.88 3.69
N ALA A 195 -8.12 -10.25 2.55
CA ALA A 195 -8.55 -11.39 1.74
C ALA A 195 -8.45 -12.71 2.51
N ALA A 196 -7.37 -12.94 3.26
CA ALA A 196 -7.21 -14.13 4.08
C ALA A 196 -8.27 -14.20 5.19
N GLY A 197 -8.60 -13.07 5.81
CA GLY A 197 -9.71 -12.98 6.76
C GLY A 197 -11.03 -13.42 6.14
N VAL A 198 -11.35 -12.93 4.94
CA VAL A 198 -12.53 -13.38 4.18
C VAL A 198 -12.48 -14.88 3.92
N ALA A 199 -11.34 -15.42 3.48
CA ALA A 199 -11.18 -16.85 3.19
C ALA A 199 -11.44 -17.75 4.40
N LEU A 200 -10.96 -17.35 5.57
CA LEU A 200 -11.18 -18.07 6.83
C LEU A 200 -12.65 -18.04 7.27
N THR A 201 -13.39 -16.97 6.93
CA THR A 201 -14.81 -16.81 7.32
C THR A 201 -15.81 -17.21 6.23
N SER A 202 -15.35 -17.50 5.01
CA SER A 202 -16.18 -17.88 3.85
C SER A 202 -15.58 -19.09 3.12
N PRO A 203 -15.46 -20.26 3.78
CA PRO A 203 -14.67 -21.39 3.29
C PRO A 203 -15.23 -22.05 2.03
N THR A 204 -16.48 -21.76 1.65
CA THR A 204 -17.16 -22.40 0.51
C THR A 204 -16.90 -21.71 -0.83
N ARG A 205 -16.35 -20.49 -0.83
CA ARG A 205 -16.09 -19.71 -2.04
C ARG A 205 -14.60 -19.47 -2.21
N THR A 206 -14.13 -19.46 -3.44
CA THR A 206 -12.74 -19.07 -3.74
C THR A 206 -12.55 -17.59 -3.44
N ILE A 207 -11.48 -17.26 -2.70
CA ILE A 207 -11.07 -15.90 -2.42
C ILE A 207 -9.75 -15.62 -3.10
N LEU A 208 -9.70 -14.52 -3.87
CA LEU A 208 -8.50 -14.04 -4.52
C LEU A 208 -8.08 -12.70 -3.94
N ALA A 209 -6.85 -12.65 -3.41
CA ALA A 209 -6.16 -11.39 -3.13
C ALA A 209 -5.45 -10.94 -4.41
N LEU A 210 -5.85 -9.80 -4.98
CA LEU A 210 -5.21 -9.17 -6.13
C LEU A 210 -4.34 -8.01 -5.64
N ASP A 211 -3.08 -8.34 -5.38
CA ASP A 211 -2.12 -7.46 -4.73
C ASP A 211 -1.05 -6.93 -5.72
N GLY A 212 -0.26 -5.96 -5.28
CA GLY A 212 0.90 -5.44 -5.99
C GLY A 212 2.19 -5.76 -5.24
N ASP A 213 3.33 -5.77 -5.92
CA ASP A 213 4.64 -6.05 -5.31
C ASP A 213 4.94 -5.10 -4.15
N GLY A 214 4.76 -3.78 -4.34
CA GLY A 214 4.98 -2.79 -3.29
C GLY A 214 4.10 -3.01 -2.05
N SER A 215 2.88 -3.49 -2.25
CA SER A 215 1.94 -3.83 -1.17
C SER A 215 2.38 -5.12 -0.45
N ALA A 216 2.65 -6.20 -1.19
CA ALA A 216 3.11 -7.46 -0.61
C ALA A 216 4.42 -7.30 0.19
N LEU A 217 5.36 -6.49 -0.30
CA LEU A 217 6.62 -6.16 0.38
C LEU A 217 6.40 -5.41 1.69
N MET A 218 5.41 -4.50 1.73
CA MET A 218 5.18 -3.59 2.85
C MET A 218 4.81 -4.31 4.14
N HIS A 219 4.01 -5.37 4.07
CA HIS A 219 3.61 -6.17 5.23
C HIS A 219 3.82 -7.66 4.99
N MET A 220 5.00 -8.02 4.48
CA MET A 220 5.37 -9.40 4.12
C MET A 220 5.18 -10.43 5.26
N GLY A 221 5.20 -10.01 6.52
CA GLY A 221 4.89 -10.88 7.67
C GLY A 221 3.53 -11.58 7.55
N ILE A 222 2.57 -11.01 6.82
CA ILE A 222 1.28 -11.65 6.55
C ILE A 222 1.41 -12.96 5.78
N LEU A 223 2.44 -13.12 4.94
CA LEU A 223 2.66 -14.36 4.20
C LEU A 223 2.88 -15.54 5.15
N SER A 224 3.62 -15.32 6.24
CA SER A 224 3.82 -16.31 7.29
C SER A 224 2.51 -16.67 8.00
N THR A 225 1.67 -15.67 8.29
CA THR A 225 0.35 -15.89 8.91
C THR A 225 -0.57 -16.68 7.99
N ILE A 226 -0.59 -16.38 6.69
CA ILE A 226 -1.42 -17.08 5.71
C ILE A 226 -0.96 -18.53 5.54
N GLY A 227 0.35 -18.77 5.45
CA GLY A 227 0.87 -20.14 5.37
C GLY A 227 0.59 -20.95 6.64
N TYR A 228 0.65 -20.33 7.82
CA TYR A 228 0.24 -20.97 9.07
C TYR A 228 -1.25 -21.31 9.12
N ALA A 229 -2.12 -20.37 8.75
CA ALA A 229 -3.57 -20.56 8.78
C ALA A 229 -4.08 -21.49 7.66
N ALA A 230 -3.31 -21.58 6.56
CA ALA A 230 -3.52 -22.47 5.43
C ALA A 230 -4.96 -22.52 4.86
N PRO A 231 -5.62 -21.38 4.54
CA PRO A 231 -6.96 -21.39 3.97
C PRO A 231 -6.98 -22.11 2.61
N GLN A 232 -7.79 -23.17 2.51
CA GLN A 232 -7.83 -24.07 1.36
C GLN A 232 -8.43 -23.45 0.09
N ASN A 233 -9.19 -22.36 0.24
CA ASN A 233 -9.92 -21.65 -0.81
C ASN A 233 -9.23 -20.33 -1.22
N PHE A 234 -7.93 -20.17 -0.92
CA PHE A 234 -7.24 -18.89 -1.06
C PHE A 234 -6.21 -18.86 -2.20
N ILE A 235 -6.28 -17.82 -3.03
CA ILE A 235 -5.32 -17.51 -4.10
C ILE A 235 -4.77 -16.10 -3.88
N HIS A 236 -3.47 -15.97 -3.71
CA HIS A 236 -2.78 -14.69 -3.61
C HIS A 236 -2.05 -14.39 -4.92
N VAL A 237 -2.58 -13.45 -5.70
CA VAL A 237 -1.95 -12.98 -6.94
C VAL A 237 -1.25 -11.66 -6.69
N VAL A 238 0.04 -11.58 -7.02
CA VAL A 238 0.82 -10.34 -6.95
C VAL A 238 1.18 -9.89 -8.36
N LEU A 239 0.74 -8.69 -8.74
CA LEU A 239 1.15 -8.04 -9.98
C LEU A 239 2.42 -7.23 -9.70
N ASP A 240 3.55 -7.70 -10.23
CA ASP A 240 4.88 -7.20 -9.89
C ASP A 240 5.52 -6.47 -11.08
N ASN A 241 5.45 -5.14 -11.02
CA ASN A 241 6.07 -4.23 -11.99
C ASN A 241 7.40 -3.64 -11.48
N GLU A 242 7.93 -4.19 -10.38
CA GLU A 242 9.16 -3.76 -9.73
C GLU A 242 9.13 -2.29 -9.31
N GLY A 243 7.97 -1.80 -8.85
CA GLY A 243 7.75 -0.37 -8.74
C GLY A 243 6.53 0.14 -7.98
N TYR A 244 6.71 1.30 -7.37
CA TYR A 244 5.62 2.11 -6.83
C TYR A 244 5.09 3.07 -7.92
N VAL A 245 4.59 2.53 -9.04
CA VAL A 245 4.23 3.30 -10.25
C VAL A 245 3.15 4.36 -9.99
N SER A 246 2.22 4.12 -9.05
CA SER A 246 1.18 5.09 -8.70
C SER A 246 1.66 6.29 -7.86
N THR A 247 2.87 6.25 -7.31
CA THR A 247 3.39 7.25 -6.35
C THR A 247 4.76 7.82 -6.76
N GLY A 248 5.10 7.75 -8.06
CA GLY A 248 6.33 8.33 -8.61
C GLY A 248 7.30 7.34 -9.24
N GLY A 249 6.98 6.04 -9.26
CA GLY A 249 7.71 5.05 -10.05
C GLY A 249 9.05 4.60 -9.44
N GLN A 250 9.28 4.88 -8.16
CA GLN A 250 10.44 4.37 -7.43
C GLN A 250 10.48 2.85 -7.53
N LEU A 251 11.69 2.30 -7.71
CA LEU A 251 11.87 0.86 -7.78
C LEU A 251 11.52 0.23 -6.44
N SER A 252 10.78 -0.87 -6.47
CA SER A 252 10.56 -1.69 -5.28
C SER A 252 11.71 -2.70 -5.10
N THR A 253 11.78 -3.30 -3.92
CA THR A 253 12.78 -4.34 -3.62
C THR A 253 12.42 -5.70 -4.23
N SER A 254 11.31 -5.84 -4.96
CA SER A 254 10.98 -7.09 -5.67
C SER A 254 11.98 -7.43 -6.79
N ARG A 255 12.75 -6.44 -7.27
CA ARG A 255 13.88 -6.64 -8.20
C ARG A 255 14.88 -7.67 -7.73
N THR A 256 15.10 -7.75 -6.42
CA THR A 256 16.06 -8.65 -5.78
C THR A 256 15.40 -9.67 -4.86
N THR A 257 14.07 -9.61 -4.72
CA THR A 257 13.30 -10.48 -3.82
C THR A 257 12.45 -11.44 -4.65
N SER A 258 12.77 -12.74 -4.58
CA SER A 258 11.92 -13.78 -5.16
C SER A 258 10.69 -13.97 -4.26
N LEU A 259 9.59 -13.27 -4.59
CA LEU A 259 8.35 -13.33 -3.81
C LEU A 259 7.74 -14.73 -3.78
N GLU A 260 7.88 -15.50 -4.87
CA GLU A 260 7.45 -16.89 -4.94
C GLU A 260 8.25 -17.80 -4.00
N ALA A 261 9.58 -17.61 -3.90
CA ALA A 261 10.40 -18.40 -2.98
C ALA A 261 10.08 -18.03 -1.52
N VAL A 262 9.86 -16.75 -1.22
CA VAL A 262 9.42 -16.30 0.10
C VAL A 262 8.07 -16.91 0.46
N ALA A 263 7.07 -16.85 -0.42
CA ALA A 263 5.76 -17.43 -0.17
C ALA A 263 5.85 -18.95 0.06
N SER A 264 6.65 -19.66 -0.73
CA SER A 264 6.91 -21.09 -0.51
C SER A 264 7.53 -21.36 0.85
N ALA A 265 8.54 -20.57 1.26
CA ALA A 265 9.17 -20.69 2.57
C ALA A 265 8.22 -20.32 3.73
N CYS A 266 7.25 -19.46 3.49
CA CYS A 266 6.20 -19.11 4.46
C CYS A 266 5.09 -20.17 4.58
N GLY A 267 5.10 -21.25 3.79
CA GLY A 267 4.14 -22.35 3.89
C GLY A 267 2.97 -22.28 2.91
N TYR A 268 3.04 -21.46 1.85
CA TYR A 268 2.09 -21.57 0.75
C TYR A 268 2.21 -22.93 0.07
N ARG A 269 1.07 -23.56 -0.26
CA ARG A 269 1.05 -24.90 -0.84
C ARG A 269 1.66 -24.93 -2.24
N THR A 270 1.44 -23.87 -3.01
CA THR A 270 2.13 -23.65 -4.28
C THR A 270 2.54 -22.20 -4.37
N ALA A 271 3.69 -21.95 -4.99
CA ALA A 271 4.13 -20.61 -5.34
C ALA A 271 4.70 -20.63 -6.77
N THR A 272 4.17 -19.78 -7.65
CA THR A 272 4.52 -19.79 -9.08
C THR A 272 4.88 -18.38 -9.53
N ARG A 273 5.95 -18.27 -10.32
CA ARG A 273 6.36 -17.05 -11.02
C ARG A 273 5.95 -17.09 -12.48
N CYS A 274 5.22 -16.08 -12.92
CA CYS A 274 4.66 -15.94 -14.26
C CYS A 274 5.28 -14.74 -14.97
N GLU A 275 6.13 -14.98 -15.96
CA GLU A 275 6.75 -13.92 -16.77
C GLU A 275 6.07 -13.68 -18.13
N ARG A 276 5.11 -14.55 -18.50
CA ARG A 276 4.39 -14.49 -19.78
C ARG A 276 2.90 -14.76 -19.57
N ALA A 277 2.07 -14.32 -20.51
CA ALA A 277 0.62 -14.48 -20.47
C ALA A 277 0.18 -15.94 -20.26
N GLU A 278 0.82 -16.88 -20.96
CA GLU A 278 0.48 -18.31 -20.90
C GLU A 278 0.77 -18.92 -19.52
N HIS A 279 1.77 -18.39 -18.81
CA HIS A 279 2.10 -18.81 -17.45
C HIS A 279 0.96 -18.44 -16.48
N ILE A 280 0.37 -17.25 -16.63
CA ILE A 280 -0.75 -16.78 -15.79
C ILE A 280 -1.94 -17.72 -15.92
N THR A 281 -2.36 -18.00 -17.17
CA THR A 281 -3.45 -18.93 -17.46
C THR A 281 -3.18 -20.32 -16.89
N THR A 282 -1.97 -20.84 -17.07
CA THR A 282 -1.58 -22.16 -16.58
C THR A 282 -1.60 -22.22 -15.05
N ALA A 283 -1.04 -21.21 -14.38
CA ALA A 283 -0.97 -21.15 -12.93
C ALA A 283 -2.36 -21.10 -12.29
N LEU A 284 -3.28 -20.28 -12.82
CA LEU A 284 -4.64 -20.20 -12.26
C LEU A 284 -5.46 -21.45 -12.51
N ARG A 285 -5.31 -22.10 -13.66
CA ARG A 285 -5.93 -23.42 -13.89
C ARG A 285 -5.44 -24.42 -12.85
N GLN A 286 -4.15 -24.45 -12.54
CA GLN A 286 -3.61 -25.35 -11.51
C GLN A 286 -4.17 -25.04 -10.11
N CYS A 287 -4.42 -23.77 -9.78
CA CYS A 287 -5.05 -23.38 -8.52
C CYS A 287 -6.48 -23.90 -8.39
N ALA A 288 -7.22 -24.02 -9.50
CA ALA A 288 -8.60 -24.53 -9.48
C ALA A 288 -8.71 -26.02 -9.09
N TRP A 289 -7.64 -26.81 -9.30
CA TRP A 289 -7.63 -28.26 -9.05
C TRP A 289 -6.96 -28.68 -7.75
N ARG A 290 -6.40 -27.73 -6.99
CA ARG A 290 -5.64 -27.99 -5.77
C ARG A 290 -6.22 -27.15 -4.63
N SER A 291 -6.16 -27.66 -3.41
CA SER A 291 -6.44 -26.82 -2.25
C SER A 291 -5.30 -25.83 -2.04
N GLY A 292 -5.63 -24.60 -1.66
CA GLY A 292 -4.68 -23.54 -1.34
C GLY A 292 -3.96 -23.71 0.01
N PRO A 293 -3.30 -22.63 0.50
CA PRO A 293 -3.20 -21.32 -0.14
C PRO A 293 -2.20 -21.34 -1.31
N HIS A 294 -2.57 -20.69 -2.41
CA HIS A 294 -1.74 -20.56 -3.61
C HIS A 294 -1.14 -19.15 -3.71
N PHE A 295 0.10 -19.05 -4.16
CA PHE A 295 0.77 -17.78 -4.46
C PHE A 295 1.16 -17.74 -5.94
N VAL A 296 0.81 -16.66 -6.62
CA VAL A 296 1.12 -16.45 -8.04
C VAL A 296 1.66 -15.04 -8.21
N VAL A 297 2.94 -14.90 -8.55
CA VAL A 297 3.51 -13.60 -8.91
C VAL A 297 3.54 -13.46 -10.43
N CYS A 298 2.89 -12.43 -10.94
CA CYS A 298 2.83 -12.09 -12.36
C CYS A 298 3.74 -10.89 -12.62
N LYS A 299 4.83 -11.10 -13.35
CA LYS A 299 5.68 -10.02 -13.81
C LYS A 299 4.97 -9.24 -14.92
N VAL A 300 4.81 -7.94 -14.70
CA VAL A 300 4.05 -7.06 -15.60
C VAL A 300 4.85 -5.79 -15.89
N ASN A 301 4.59 -5.15 -17.03
CA ASN A 301 5.23 -3.88 -17.32
C ASN A 301 4.69 -2.76 -16.44
N ARG A 302 5.40 -1.64 -16.51
CA ARG A 302 5.07 -0.39 -15.83
C ARG A 302 4.17 0.52 -16.67
N LEU A 303 3.66 0.03 -17.80
CA LEU A 303 2.79 0.82 -18.67
C LEU A 303 1.38 0.80 -18.11
N HIS A 304 0.78 1.99 -18.03
CA HIS A 304 -0.59 2.16 -17.60
C HIS A 304 -1.31 3.14 -18.52
N PRO A 305 -2.64 2.99 -18.70
CA PRO A 305 -3.45 3.99 -19.39
C PRO A 305 -3.29 5.36 -18.74
N SER A 306 -3.27 6.42 -19.56
CA SER A 306 -3.13 7.80 -19.10
C SER A 306 -4.27 8.25 -18.18
N GLN A 307 -5.45 7.64 -18.32
CA GLN A 307 -6.61 7.86 -17.46
C GLN A 307 -7.25 6.53 -17.09
N LEU A 308 -7.32 6.28 -15.79
CA LEU A 308 -8.09 5.19 -15.21
C LEU A 308 -9.08 5.79 -14.21
N ALA A 309 -10.36 5.48 -14.39
CA ALA A 309 -11.41 5.93 -13.48
C ALA A 309 -11.12 5.41 -12.06
N ARG A 310 -11.34 6.28 -11.07
CA ARG A 310 -11.35 5.86 -9.66
C ARG A 310 -12.63 5.10 -9.39
N VAL A 311 -12.59 4.09 -8.51
CA VAL A 311 -13.82 3.39 -8.06
C VAL A 311 -14.83 4.37 -7.46
N THR A 312 -14.32 5.43 -6.83
CA THR A 312 -15.09 6.53 -6.24
C THR A 312 -15.86 7.37 -7.27
N SER A 313 -15.63 7.20 -8.56
CA SER A 313 -16.49 7.80 -9.59
C SER A 313 -17.86 7.14 -9.67
N ARG A 314 -18.02 5.94 -9.10
CA ARG A 314 -19.28 5.18 -9.10
C ARG A 314 -19.76 4.78 -7.71
N TYR A 315 -18.84 4.42 -6.81
CA TYR A 315 -19.16 3.88 -5.50
C TYR A 315 -18.41 4.61 -4.38
N SER A 316 -19.15 5.06 -3.36
CA SER A 316 -18.51 5.43 -2.09
C SER A 316 -17.85 4.20 -1.44
N PRO A 317 -16.84 4.38 -0.57
CA PRO A 317 -16.26 3.26 0.19
C PRO A 317 -17.32 2.43 0.93
N LEU A 318 -18.33 3.09 1.49
CA LEU A 318 -19.44 2.44 2.18
C LEU A 318 -20.30 1.61 1.24
N GLN A 319 -20.61 2.13 0.04
CA GLN A 319 -21.36 1.38 -0.98
C GLN A 319 -20.57 0.15 -1.45
N ASN A 320 -19.29 0.30 -1.75
CA ASN A 320 -18.38 -0.79 -2.11
C ASN A 320 -18.40 -1.91 -1.05
N LYS A 321 -18.19 -1.55 0.22
CA LYS A 321 -18.26 -2.49 1.35
C LYS A 321 -19.63 -3.18 1.44
N ASN A 322 -20.72 -2.41 1.38
CA ASN A 322 -22.07 -2.94 1.52
C ASN A 322 -22.47 -3.89 0.38
N MET A 323 -22.05 -3.61 -0.86
CA MET A 323 -22.29 -4.51 -2.00
C MET A 323 -21.57 -5.84 -1.81
N PHE A 324 -20.30 -5.80 -1.41
CA PHE A 324 -19.50 -7.00 -1.13
C PHE A 324 -20.10 -7.83 0.01
N GLN A 325 -20.50 -7.20 1.12
CA GLN A 325 -21.12 -7.91 2.25
C GLN A 325 -22.47 -8.54 1.89
N ARG A 326 -23.32 -7.84 1.11
CA ARG A 326 -24.61 -8.37 0.65
C ARG A 326 -24.42 -9.62 -0.20
N ASP A 327 -23.41 -9.62 -1.07
CA ASP A 327 -23.09 -10.77 -1.93
C ASP A 327 -22.63 -12.00 -1.13
N ILE A 328 -21.86 -11.78 -0.06
CA ILE A 328 -21.42 -12.85 0.87
C ILE A 328 -22.61 -13.41 1.69
N GLY A 329 -23.79 -12.78 1.62
CA GLY A 329 -24.98 -13.20 2.36
C GLY A 329 -25.09 -12.57 3.76
N ILE A 330 -24.25 -11.59 4.08
CA ILE A 330 -24.40 -10.77 5.29
C ILE A 330 -25.56 -9.81 5.03
N ARG A 331 -26.76 -10.20 5.46
CA ARG A 331 -27.90 -9.28 5.53
C ARG A 331 -27.57 -8.24 6.59
N GLY A 332 -27.66 -6.96 6.24
CA GLY A 332 -27.40 -5.88 7.18
C GLY A 332 -28.35 -6.01 8.37
N SER A 333 -27.86 -6.50 9.50
CA SER A 333 -28.49 -6.29 10.79
C SER A 333 -28.45 -4.79 11.07
N GLU A 334 -29.62 -4.16 11.16
CA GLU A 334 -29.87 -2.93 11.94
C GLU A 334 -28.70 -1.95 12.02
N ILE A 335 -28.21 -1.44 10.88
CA ILE A 335 -27.49 -0.18 10.91
C ILE A 335 -28.56 0.88 10.70
N ALA A 336 -29.12 1.31 11.82
CA ALA A 336 -29.92 2.51 11.90
C ALA A 336 -29.24 3.59 11.06
N THR A 337 -30.01 4.18 10.15
CA THR A 337 -29.71 5.45 9.52
C THR A 337 -29.60 6.51 10.62
N SER A 338 -28.45 6.60 11.26
CA SER A 338 -28.04 7.77 12.02
C SER A 338 -26.91 8.46 11.26
N ASP A 339 -27.24 8.99 10.09
CA ASP A 339 -26.54 10.14 9.50
C ASP A 339 -26.82 11.39 10.36
N LYS A 340 -26.42 11.33 11.64
CA LYS A 340 -26.27 12.44 12.59
C LYS A 340 -25.35 11.99 13.72
N MET A 341 -24.08 11.78 13.43
CA MET A 341 -23.03 12.00 14.42
C MET A 341 -22.17 13.14 13.91
N GLY A 342 -22.34 14.28 14.58
CA GLY A 342 -21.53 15.46 14.36
C GLY A 342 -20.05 15.11 14.48
N LEU A 343 -19.28 15.69 13.59
CA LEU A 343 -17.89 15.98 13.85
C LEU A 343 -17.85 16.78 15.15
N VAL A 344 -17.39 16.14 16.21
CA VAL A 344 -17.12 16.80 17.49
C VAL A 344 -15.95 17.75 17.24
N SER A 345 -16.23 19.01 17.53
CA SER A 345 -15.31 20.15 17.64
C SER A 345 -14.09 19.87 18.51
#